data_AF-A0A2S4ZXE7-F1
#
_entry.id   AF-A0A2S4ZXE7-F1
#
_cell.length_a   1.000
_cell.length_b   1.000
_cell.length_c   1.000
_cell.angle_alpha   90.00
_cell.angle_beta   90.00
_cell.angle_gamma   90.00
#
_symmetry.space_group_name_H-M   'P 1'
#
loop_
_entity.id
_entity.type
_entity.pdbx_description
1 polymer ?
#
loop_
_entity_poly.entity_id
_entity_poly.type
_entity_poly.pdbx_seq_one_letter_code
_entity_poly.pdbx_strand_id
1 'polypeptide(L)' 'MVALLARAAGRRLAPAAPRAIRAALPTVLVIVTTVCLAWWFFAARGTLADYPGDSGLCPANNVPPGWPDWIPA' A
#
# COMPACT_ATOMS: atom_id res chain seq x y z
N MET A 1 18.01 5.14 13.35
CA MET A 1 17.84 4.42 14.63
C MET A 1 17.11 3.08 14.50
N VAL A 2 15.95 3.02 13.83
CA VAL A 2 15.15 1.78 13.67
C VAL A 2 15.93 0.60 13.09
N ALA A 3 16.71 0.82 12.03
CA ALA A 3 17.52 -0.24 11.41
C ALA A 3 18.59 -0.83 12.34
N LEU A 4 19.17 -0.03 13.23
CA LEU A 4 20.17 -0.48 14.21
C LEU A 4 19.51 -1.30 15.33
N LEU A 5 18.34 -0.88 15.80
CA LEU A 5 17.54 -1.60 16.81
C LEU A 5 17.04 -2.94 16.26
N ALA A 6 16.53 -2.97 15.03
CA ALA A 6 16.11 -4.20 14.35
C ALA A 6 17.28 -5.17 14.17
N ARG A 7 18.47 -4.66 13.81
CA ARG A 7 19.69 -5.48 13.67
C ARG A 7 20.22 -6.01 15.00
N ALA A 8 20.07 -5.27 16.09
CA ALA A 8 20.44 -5.72 17.43
C ALA A 8 19.45 -6.78 17.97
N ALA A 9 18.14 -6.56 17.80
CA ALA A 9 17.10 -7.51 18.18
C ALA A 9 17.22 -8.81 17.37
N GLY A 10 17.40 -8.71 16.05
CA GLY A 10 17.61 -9.87 15.18
C GLY A 10 18.83 -10.69 15.56
N ARG A 11 19.96 -10.04 15.91
CA ARG A 11 21.17 -10.75 16.38
C ARG A 11 20.97 -11.47 17.72
N ARG A 12 20.14 -10.94 18.60
CA ARG A 12 19.83 -11.59 19.91
C ARG A 12 18.81 -12.72 19.77
N LEU A 13 17.86 -12.61 18.86
CA LEU A 13 16.76 -13.57 18.68
C LEU A 13 17.10 -14.70 17.70
N ALA A 14 18.00 -14.49 16.73
CA ALA A 14 18.38 -15.48 15.73
C ALA A 14 19.00 -16.78 16.30
N PRO A 15 19.78 -16.78 17.39
CA PRO A 15 20.29 -18.02 17.99
C PRO A 15 19.19 -18.86 18.65
N ALA A 16 18.19 -18.20 19.24
CA ALA A 16 17.09 -18.85 19.96
C ALA A 16 15.94 -19.31 19.04
N ALA A 17 15.90 -18.82 17.79
CA ALA A 17 14.85 -19.16 16.85
C ALA A 17 15.06 -20.56 16.22
N PRO A 18 14.02 -21.43 16.21
CA PRO A 18 14.01 -22.68 15.45
C PRO A 18 14.48 -22.49 14.00
N ARG A 19 15.22 -23.48 13.45
CA ARG A 19 15.75 -23.44 12.07
C ARG A 19 14.68 -23.11 11.02
N ALA A 20 13.48 -23.65 11.17
CA ALA A 20 12.35 -23.39 10.28
C ALA A 20 11.95 -21.89 10.27
N ILE A 21 11.93 -21.24 11.43
CA ILE A 21 11.61 -19.82 11.56
C ILE A 21 12.71 -18.97 10.90
N ARG A 22 13.98 -19.33 11.09
CA ARG A 22 15.10 -18.65 10.41
C ARG A 22 15.04 -18.80 8.89
N ALA A 23 14.64 -19.97 8.40
CA ALA A 23 14.49 -20.23 6.97
C ALA A 23 13.32 -19.45 6.35
N ALA A 24 12.22 -19.26 7.08
CA ALA A 24 11.05 -18.51 6.62
C ALA A 24 11.21 -16.99 6.73
N LEU A 25 12.09 -16.50 7.61
CA LEU A 25 12.29 -15.07 7.87
C LEU A 25 12.52 -14.22 6.59
N PRO A 26 13.40 -14.57 5.63
CA PRO A 26 13.59 -13.75 4.43
C PRO A 26 12.29 -13.65 3.62
N THR A 27 11.56 -14.74 3.46
CA THR A 27 10.29 -14.78 2.73
C THR A 27 9.24 -13.90 3.42
N VAL A 28 9.11 -14.01 4.74
CA VAL A 28 8.18 -13.17 5.52
C VAL A 28 8.54 -11.70 5.38
N LEU A 29 9.84 -11.37 5.44
CA LEU A 29 10.29 -9.98 5.34
C LEU A 29 10.00 -9.38 3.96
N VAL A 30 10.18 -10.17 2.89
CA VAL A 30 9.79 -9.78 1.53
C VAL A 30 8.28 -9.55 1.46
N ILE A 31 7.46 -10.51 1.91
CA ILE A 31 5.99 -10.39 1.86
C ILE A 31 5.52 -9.12 2.60
N VAL A 32 5.98 -8.92 3.83
CA VAL A 32 5.60 -7.76 4.64
C VAL A 32 6.03 -6.46 3.96
N THR A 33 7.27 -6.39 3.46
CA THR A 33 7.77 -5.19 2.78
C THR A 33 6.95 -4.89 1.52
N THR A 34 6.65 -5.90 0.71
CA THR A 34 5.86 -5.76 -0.51
C THR A 34 4.43 -5.31 -0.21
N VAL A 35 3.76 -5.93 0.77
CA VAL A 35 2.38 -5.57 1.14
C VAL A 35 2.33 -4.14 1.70
N CYS A 36 3.27 -3.77 2.58
CA CYS A 36 3.34 -2.41 3.11
C CYS A 36 3.59 -1.37 2.01
N LEU A 37 4.49 -1.65 1.06
CA LEU A 37 4.74 -0.76 -0.07
C LEU A 37 3.53 -0.67 -0.99
N ALA A 38 2.90 -1.79 -1.33
CA ALA A 38 1.70 -1.80 -2.17
C ALA A 38 0.57 -0.99 -1.55
N TRP A 39 0.33 -1.18 -0.25
CA TRP A 39 -0.65 -0.39 0.51
C TRP A 39 -0.30 1.10 0.52
N TRP A 40 0.97 1.44 0.79
CA TRP A 40 1.43 2.82 0.76
C TRP A 40 1.25 3.46 -0.61
N PHE A 41 1.64 2.78 -1.69
CA PHE A 41 1.46 3.28 -3.06
C PHE A 41 -0.01 3.48 -3.39
N PHE A 42 -0.87 2.53 -3.01
CA PHE A 42 -2.32 2.68 -3.17
C PHE A 42 -2.84 3.91 -2.43
N ALA A 43 -2.48 4.09 -1.15
CA ALA A 43 -2.95 5.21 -0.33
C ALA A 43 -2.34 6.58 -0.69
N ALA A 44 -1.12 6.62 -1.24
CA ALA A 44 -0.43 7.87 -1.56
C ALA A 44 -0.68 8.29 -3.01
N ARG A 45 -0.58 7.36 -3.96
CA ARG A 45 -0.68 7.61 -5.40
C ARG A 45 -2.06 7.25 -5.96
N GLY A 46 -2.74 6.26 -5.38
CA GLY A 46 -4.04 5.82 -5.85
C GLY A 46 -5.20 6.74 -5.45
N THR A 47 -5.05 7.58 -4.42
CA THR A 47 -6.20 8.30 -3.87
C THR A 47 -6.15 9.83 -3.89
N LEU A 48 -5.00 10.52 -3.91
CA LEU A 48 -5.02 11.99 -3.66
C LEU A 48 -3.97 12.86 -4.35
N ALA A 49 -2.80 12.34 -4.77
CA ALA A 49 -1.70 13.22 -5.20
C ALA A 49 -1.76 13.66 -6.67
N ASP A 50 -2.18 12.77 -7.58
CA ASP A 50 -2.19 13.04 -9.03
C ASP A 50 -3.60 12.99 -9.64
N TYR A 51 -4.61 12.70 -8.81
CA TYR A 51 -6.01 12.91 -9.13
C TYR A 51 -6.44 14.10 -8.28
N PRO A 52 -6.26 15.36 -8.76
CA PRO A 52 -7.04 16.43 -8.18
C PRO A 52 -8.48 15.93 -8.27
N GLY A 53 -9.18 15.90 -7.15
CA GLY A 53 -10.61 15.68 -7.20
C GLY A 53 -11.20 16.80 -8.03
N ASP A 54 -11.28 16.62 -9.35
CA ASP A 54 -12.53 16.89 -10.05
C ASP A 54 -13.51 15.81 -9.56
N SER A 55 -13.90 15.97 -8.29
CA SER A 55 -15.25 15.66 -7.82
C SER A 55 -16.24 16.69 -8.34
N GLY A 56 -15.81 17.57 -9.25
CA GLY A 56 -16.65 18.32 -10.15
C GLY A 56 -17.45 17.39 -11.06
N LEU A 57 -18.42 18.00 -11.71
CA LEU A 57 -19.29 17.36 -12.66
C LEU A 57 -18.48 16.69 -13.79
N CYS A 58 -18.77 15.43 -14.09
CA CYS A 58 -18.43 14.74 -15.33
C CYS A 58 -18.64 15.68 -16.53
N PRO A 59 -17.60 15.92 -17.33
CA PRO A 59 -17.73 16.78 -18.50
C PRO A 59 -18.78 16.18 -19.45
N ALA A 60 -19.54 17.05 -20.14
CA ALA A 60 -20.68 16.64 -20.96
C ALA A 60 -20.35 15.60 -22.06
N ASN A 61 -19.08 15.51 -22.47
CA ASN A 61 -18.58 14.51 -23.41
C ASN A 61 -18.35 13.11 -22.79
N ASN A 62 -18.43 12.99 -21.47
CA ASN A 62 -18.26 11.75 -20.71
C ASN A 62 -19.59 11.29 -20.05
N VAL A 63 -20.68 12.00 -20.31
CA VAL A 63 -22.03 11.64 -19.86
C VAL A 63 -22.65 10.70 -20.88
N PRO A 64 -23.01 9.45 -20.51
CA PRO A 64 -23.54 8.50 -21.48
C PRO A 64 -24.96 8.89 -21.93
N PRO A 65 -25.38 8.47 -23.15
CA PRO A 65 -26.74 8.69 -23.61
C PRO A 65 -27.77 8.09 -22.64
N GLY A 66 -28.73 8.90 -22.20
CA GLY A 66 -29.76 8.48 -21.23
C GLY A 66 -29.40 8.68 -19.76
N TRP A 67 -28.33 9.44 -19.45
CA TRP A 67 -28.03 9.83 -18.08
C TRP A 67 -29.20 10.61 -17.47
N PRO A 68 -29.67 10.26 -16.25
CA PRO A 68 -30.78 10.95 -15.63
C PRO A 68 -30.41 12.37 -15.18
N ASP A 69 -31.28 13.35 -15.48
CA ASP A 69 -31.06 14.77 -15.17
C ASP A 69 -30.95 15.10 -13.67
N TRP A 70 -31.32 14.16 -12.78
CA TRP A 70 -31.26 14.32 -11.33
C TRP A 70 -29.93 13.82 -10.72
N ILE A 71 -29.13 13.08 -11.48
CA ILE A 71 -27.78 12.66 -11.06
C ILE A 71 -26.82 13.77 -11.46
N PRO A 72 -25.99 14.31 -10.54
CA PRO A 72 -24.97 15.29 -10.89
C PRO A 72 -24.06 14.68 -11.97
N ALA A 73 -24.22 15.20 -13.18
CA ALA A 73 -23.37 14.94 -14.32
C ALA A 73 -22.34 16.03 -14.32
#